data_AF-A0A915ZFY6-F1
#
_entry.id   AF-A0A915ZFY6-F1
#
_cell.length_a   1.000
_cell.length_b   1.000
_cell.length_c   1.000
_cell.angle_alpha   90.00
_cell.angle_beta   90.00
_cell.angle_gamma   90.00
#
_symmetry.space_group_name_H-M   'P 1'
#
loop_
_entity.id
_entity.type
_entity.pdbx_description
1 polymer ?
#
loop_
_entity_poly.entity_id
_entity_poly.type
_entity_poly.pdbx_seq_one_letter_code
_entity_poly.pdbx_strand_id
1 'polypeptide(L)'
;MSLSPFFEVFNTQIYANSIMTNLKFGGAKYIFSGRGFPTTRIPFSTLYSRFSGPTLCVSPFLFNPHQFSFVEFISDYREFLIWMYSESGTHANSWIDHCRASMTMIINHKLGYHSEKLVEDASHPSFTTAIFGEIISSFIMAAIFIIVLIFVKSFDPATSGLPNTGLSVVIYVTTIAIGPILMNTIALFGLYLVLFCLKSIFKRWIDKFGVLINTIARTFAIINLVSTIEYLWIIESGKPVNAILSVIVISAVQRFVFKVITNFYGKKLGFLSITQPFRDKIIEMSLFANDFVLGHILLFMLAPICLIPRIDTLHFIILFWSKPNKKSVFKKNSNDFKTSKG
;
A
#
# COMPACT_ATOMS: atom_id res chain seq x y z
N MET A 1 7.36 -19.14 -23.58
CA MET A 1 6.02 -18.55 -23.44
C MET A 1 5.95 -17.33 -24.34
N SER A 2 5.05 -17.29 -25.32
CA SER A 2 4.93 -16.14 -26.21
C SER A 2 4.30 -14.97 -25.45
N LEU A 3 5.01 -13.84 -25.38
CA LEU A 3 4.54 -12.58 -24.78
C LEU A 3 3.46 -11.88 -25.64
N SER A 4 2.83 -12.59 -26.59
CA SER A 4 1.90 -11.99 -27.56
C SER A 4 0.67 -11.36 -26.91
N PRO A 5 0.07 -11.92 -25.82
CA PRO A 5 -1.06 -11.27 -25.16
C PRO A 5 -0.68 -9.93 -24.51
N PHE A 6 0.51 -9.84 -23.91
CA PHE A 6 1.02 -8.59 -23.34
C PHE A 6 1.34 -7.57 -24.41
N PHE A 7 1.88 -8.01 -25.54
CA PHE A 7 2.15 -7.13 -26.69
C PHE A 7 0.86 -6.61 -27.32
N GLU A 8 -0.18 -7.44 -27.41
CA GLU A 8 -1.46 -7.08 -28.02
C GLU A 8 -2.28 -6.13 -27.15
N VAL A 9 -2.25 -6.34 -25.82
CA VAL A 9 -2.79 -5.40 -24.83
C VAL A 9 -2.05 -4.06 -24.87
N PHE A 10 -0.72 -4.10 -24.93
CA PHE A 10 0.09 -2.89 -25.05
C PHE A 10 -0.21 -2.11 -26.35
N ASN A 11 -0.37 -2.81 -27.48
CA ASN A 11 -0.69 -2.20 -28.77
C ASN A 11 -2.08 -1.55 -28.77
N THR A 12 -3.10 -2.28 -28.29
CA THR A 12 -4.48 -1.76 -28.23
C THR A 12 -4.59 -0.54 -27.32
N GLN A 13 -3.82 -0.50 -26.24
CA GLN A 13 -3.75 0.65 -25.34
C GLN A 13 -3.03 1.85 -25.96
N ILE A 14 -1.95 1.65 -26.73
CA ILE A 14 -1.30 2.72 -27.51
C ILE A 14 -2.26 3.30 -28.54
N TYR A 15 -3.04 2.47 -29.23
CA TYR A 15 -4.01 2.94 -30.21
C TYR A 15 -5.14 3.76 -29.59
N ALA A 16 -5.74 3.29 -28.49
CA ALA A 16 -6.78 4.02 -27.76
C ALA A 16 -6.29 5.39 -27.27
N ASN A 17 -5.05 5.45 -26.77
CA ASN A 17 -4.47 6.69 -26.28
C ASN A 17 -4.01 7.63 -27.42
N SER A 18 -3.60 7.09 -28.57
CA SER A 18 -3.32 7.89 -29.77
C SER A 18 -4.58 8.61 -30.26
N ILE A 19 -5.76 7.99 -30.14
CA ILE A 19 -7.03 8.60 -30.50
C ILE A 19 -7.37 9.73 -29.53
N MET A 20 -7.21 9.49 -28.22
CA MET A 20 -7.54 10.48 -27.18
C MET A 20 -6.60 11.70 -27.15
N THR A 21 -5.32 11.52 -27.50
CA THR A 21 -4.32 12.59 -27.51
C THR A 21 -4.22 13.34 -28.84
N ASN A 22 -4.57 12.70 -29.97
CA ASN A 22 -4.58 13.34 -31.29
C ASN A 22 -5.92 13.98 -31.65
N LEU A 23 -6.98 13.78 -30.87
CA LEU A 23 -8.22 14.58 -30.95
C LEU A 23 -7.98 15.95 -30.31
N LYS A 24 -7.40 16.88 -31.09
CA LYS A 24 -7.29 18.30 -30.71
C LYS A 24 -8.33 19.13 -31.46
N PHE A 25 -9.22 19.80 -30.73
CA PHE A 25 -10.00 20.92 -31.25
C PHE A 25 -9.33 22.23 -30.83
N GLY A 26 -8.87 23.01 -31.81
CA GLY A 26 -8.53 24.44 -31.60
C GLY A 26 -7.05 24.82 -31.52
N GLY A 27 -6.19 24.34 -32.42
CA GLY A 27 -4.86 24.96 -32.61
C GLY A 27 -3.96 24.23 -33.61
N ALA A 28 -4.42 24.14 -34.86
CA ALA A 28 -3.85 23.49 -36.07
C ALA A 28 -2.42 22.88 -36.08
N LYS A 29 -2.31 21.68 -36.67
CA LYS A 29 -1.20 21.28 -37.57
C LYS A 29 -1.76 20.48 -38.77
N TYR A 30 -1.14 20.66 -39.93
CA TYR A 30 -1.65 20.50 -41.30
C TYR A 30 -2.12 19.09 -41.75
N ILE A 31 -2.77 19.11 -42.92
CA ILE A 31 -3.88 18.27 -43.40
C ILE A 31 -3.45 16.95 -44.05
N PHE A 32 -4.28 15.95 -43.76
CA PHE A 32 -4.38 14.60 -44.31
C PHE A 32 -4.35 14.52 -45.84
N SER A 33 -3.40 13.75 -46.40
CA SER A 33 -3.49 13.22 -47.77
C SER A 33 -4.13 11.82 -47.76
N GLY A 34 -5.46 11.81 -47.75
CA GLY A 34 -6.30 10.74 -48.28
C GLY A 34 -6.39 9.36 -47.60
N ARG A 35 -5.43 8.88 -46.79
CA ARG A 35 -5.42 7.44 -46.36
C ARG A 35 -4.86 7.06 -44.97
N GLY A 36 -5.11 7.83 -43.90
CA GLY A 36 -4.87 7.33 -42.53
C GLY A 36 -4.83 8.39 -41.42
N PHE A 37 -5.06 7.99 -40.15
CA PHE A 37 -4.97 8.89 -39.00
C PHE A 37 -3.59 9.58 -38.95
N PRO A 38 -3.53 10.88 -38.62
CA PRO A 38 -2.27 11.61 -38.54
C PRO A 38 -1.45 11.08 -37.36
N THR A 39 -0.45 10.25 -37.64
CA THR A 39 0.48 9.73 -36.63
C THR A 39 1.81 10.46 -36.71
N THR A 40 2.29 11.04 -35.61
CA THR A 40 3.67 11.53 -35.51
C THR A 40 4.59 10.40 -35.04
N ARG A 41 5.74 10.20 -35.71
CA ARG A 41 6.74 9.23 -35.24
C ARG A 41 7.46 9.80 -34.01
N ILE A 42 7.30 9.15 -32.86
CA ILE A 42 8.00 9.45 -31.60
C ILE A 42 8.98 8.30 -31.32
N PRO A 43 10.21 8.56 -30.85
CA PRO A 43 11.16 7.51 -30.51
C PRO A 43 10.59 6.52 -29.48
N PHE A 44 10.84 5.22 -29.70
CA PHE A 44 10.35 4.14 -28.82
C PHE A 44 10.73 4.38 -27.35
N SER A 45 11.94 4.83 -27.06
CA SER A 45 12.40 5.11 -25.70
C SER A 45 11.54 6.13 -24.96
N THR A 46 11.04 7.16 -25.66
CA THR A 46 10.18 8.20 -25.09
C THR A 46 8.77 7.69 -24.86
N LEU A 47 8.24 6.87 -25.76
CA LEU A 47 6.94 6.24 -25.60
C LEU A 47 6.98 5.22 -24.44
N TYR A 48 7.98 4.35 -24.42
CA TYR A 48 8.12 3.32 -23.41
C TYR A 48 8.29 3.92 -22.01
N SER A 49 9.18 4.90 -21.81
CA SER A 49 9.39 5.52 -20.49
C SER A 49 8.16 6.28 -19.99
N ARG A 50 7.41 6.92 -20.90
CA ARG A 50 6.19 7.66 -20.55
C ARG A 50 5.02 6.75 -20.19
N PHE A 51 4.85 5.62 -20.89
CA PHE A 51 3.63 4.83 -20.80
C PHE A 51 3.78 3.51 -20.03
N SER A 52 4.98 2.92 -19.94
CA SER A 52 5.18 1.62 -19.27
C SER A 52 4.78 1.65 -17.79
N GLY A 53 5.26 2.65 -17.02
CA GLY A 53 4.97 2.79 -15.60
C GLY A 53 3.47 2.90 -15.30
N PRO A 54 2.76 3.91 -15.84
CA PRO A 54 1.32 4.04 -15.64
C PRO A 54 0.52 2.81 -16.08
N THR A 55 0.93 2.16 -17.19
CA THR A 55 0.24 0.97 -17.70
C THR A 55 0.37 -0.21 -16.75
N LEU A 56 1.55 -0.43 -16.16
CA LEU A 56 1.76 -1.49 -15.15
C LEU A 56 0.94 -1.23 -13.88
N CYS A 57 0.71 0.03 -13.51
CA CYS A 57 -0.11 0.39 -12.36
C CYS A 57 -1.62 0.25 -12.62
N VAL A 58 -2.08 0.53 -13.84
CA VAL A 58 -3.51 0.49 -14.20
C VAL A 58 -3.97 -0.92 -14.58
N SER A 59 -3.08 -1.77 -15.10
CA SER A 59 -3.42 -3.10 -15.60
C SER A 59 -4.13 -4.02 -14.58
N PRO A 60 -3.75 -4.08 -13.28
CA PRO A 60 -4.43 -4.98 -12.35
C PRO A 60 -5.89 -4.59 -12.12
N PHE A 61 -6.19 -3.28 -12.18
CA PHE A 61 -7.54 -2.76 -12.00
C PHE A 61 -8.37 -2.86 -13.28
N LEU A 62 -7.78 -2.55 -14.43
CA LEU A 62 -8.50 -2.52 -15.70
C LEU A 62 -8.78 -3.92 -16.25
N PHE A 63 -7.95 -4.92 -15.96
CA PHE A 63 -8.11 -6.26 -16.56
C PHE A 63 -8.79 -7.29 -15.67
N ASN A 64 -9.15 -6.92 -14.43
CA ASN A 64 -10.01 -7.77 -13.60
C ASN A 64 -11.47 -7.55 -14.00
N PRO A 65 -12.16 -8.53 -14.62
CA PRO A 65 -13.52 -8.35 -15.13
C PRO A 65 -14.57 -8.12 -14.04
N HIS A 66 -14.25 -8.44 -12.80
CA HIS A 66 -15.13 -8.22 -11.65
C HIS A 66 -14.80 -6.92 -10.89
N GLN A 67 -13.75 -6.19 -11.28
CA GLN A 67 -13.21 -5.06 -10.51
C GLN A 67 -14.25 -3.98 -10.22
N PHE A 68 -15.15 -3.70 -11.17
CA PHE A 68 -16.15 -2.63 -11.05
C PHE A 68 -17.55 -3.16 -10.70
N SER A 69 -17.68 -4.44 -10.32
CA SER A 69 -18.95 -4.97 -9.80
C SER A 69 -19.21 -4.42 -8.41
N PHE A 70 -20.31 -3.68 -8.24
CA PHE A 70 -20.67 -3.09 -6.95
C PHE A 70 -20.88 -4.14 -5.85
N VAL A 71 -21.49 -5.28 -6.18
CA VAL A 71 -21.75 -6.35 -5.18
C VAL A 71 -20.45 -6.98 -4.71
N GLU A 72 -19.53 -7.25 -5.63
CA GLU A 72 -18.21 -7.81 -5.30
C GLU A 72 -17.39 -6.78 -4.51
N PHE A 73 -17.42 -5.50 -4.92
CA PHE A 73 -16.75 -4.42 -4.19
C PHE A 73 -17.17 -4.34 -2.71
N ILE A 74 -18.47 -4.42 -2.42
CA ILE A 74 -18.96 -4.41 -1.03
C ILE A 74 -18.54 -5.68 -0.27
N SER A 75 -18.55 -6.83 -0.94
CA SER A 75 -18.09 -8.09 -0.36
C SER A 75 -16.59 -8.02 -0.01
N ASP A 76 -15.77 -7.53 -0.93
CA ASP A 76 -14.33 -7.34 -0.75
C ASP A 76 -14.02 -6.34 0.36
N TYR A 77 -14.75 -5.22 0.43
CA TYR A 77 -14.60 -4.25 1.52
C TYR A 77 -14.90 -4.90 2.88
N ARG A 78 -16.00 -5.66 2.98
CA ARG A 78 -16.38 -6.35 4.21
C ARG A 78 -15.32 -7.35 4.64
N GLU A 79 -14.85 -8.20 3.72
CA GLU A 79 -13.80 -9.18 4.03
C GLU A 79 -12.46 -8.51 4.38
N PHE A 80 -12.11 -7.40 3.73
CA PHE A 80 -10.95 -6.59 4.11
C PHE A 80 -11.04 -6.09 5.56
N LEU A 81 -12.19 -5.53 5.98
CA LEU A 81 -12.38 -5.08 7.36
C LEU A 81 -12.31 -6.23 8.37
N ILE A 82 -12.94 -7.37 8.05
CA ILE A 82 -12.87 -8.57 8.90
C ILE A 82 -11.43 -9.02 9.01
N TRP A 83 -10.69 -9.13 7.91
CA TRP A 83 -9.30 -9.55 7.90
C TRP A 83 -8.38 -8.63 8.72
N MET A 84 -8.61 -7.31 8.65
CA MET A 84 -7.85 -6.31 9.42
C MET A 84 -8.12 -6.40 10.93
N TYR A 85 -9.38 -6.50 11.36
CA TYR A 85 -9.72 -6.50 12.79
C TYR A 85 -9.75 -7.90 13.42
N SER A 86 -9.58 -8.96 12.64
CA SER A 86 -9.52 -10.34 13.15
C SER A 86 -8.32 -10.54 14.07
N GLU A 87 -8.58 -11.09 15.24
CA GLU A 87 -7.53 -11.51 16.16
C GLU A 87 -6.96 -12.87 15.73
N SER A 88 -5.70 -13.10 16.08
CA SER A 88 -4.96 -14.34 15.75
C SER A 88 -5.75 -15.57 16.21
N GLY A 89 -6.00 -16.51 15.28
CA GLY A 89 -6.73 -17.76 15.55
C GLY A 89 -8.26 -17.68 15.60
N THR A 90 -8.88 -16.51 15.39
CA THR A 90 -10.35 -16.39 15.31
C THR A 90 -10.92 -16.69 13.92
N HIS A 91 -10.19 -16.30 12.87
CA HIS A 91 -10.50 -16.55 11.47
C HIS A 91 -9.33 -17.29 10.81
N ALA A 92 -9.62 -18.07 9.76
CA ALA A 92 -8.60 -18.86 9.05
C ALA A 92 -7.43 -17.99 8.54
N ASN A 93 -7.73 -16.74 8.17
CA ASN A 93 -6.76 -15.74 7.74
C ASN A 93 -6.97 -14.45 8.55
N SER A 94 -5.94 -13.96 9.22
CA SER A 94 -5.94 -12.64 9.87
C SER A 94 -4.75 -11.81 9.38
N TRP A 95 -4.89 -10.48 9.40
CA TRP A 95 -3.78 -9.58 9.06
C TRP A 95 -2.56 -9.82 9.97
N ILE A 96 -2.81 -10.07 11.27
CA ILE A 96 -1.78 -10.32 12.27
C ILE A 96 -1.00 -11.60 11.93
N ASP A 97 -1.70 -12.68 11.58
CA ASP A 97 -1.08 -13.96 11.24
C ASP A 97 -0.27 -13.85 9.94
N HIS A 98 -0.76 -13.08 8.96
CA HIS A 98 0.00 -12.79 7.74
C HIS A 98 1.28 -11.98 8.02
N CYS A 99 1.21 -10.95 8.87
CA CYS A 99 2.39 -10.19 9.29
C CYS A 99 3.40 -11.05 10.05
N ARG A 100 2.93 -11.91 10.96
CA ARG A 100 3.78 -12.84 11.71
C ARG A 100 4.40 -13.90 10.81
N ALA A 101 3.67 -14.41 9.82
CA ALA A 101 4.20 -15.32 8.81
C ALA A 101 5.31 -14.65 7.99
N SER A 102 5.09 -13.42 7.52
CA SER A 102 6.11 -12.64 6.81
C SER A 102 7.36 -12.38 7.66
N MET A 103 7.20 -12.07 8.96
CA MET A 103 8.33 -11.91 9.89
C MET A 103 9.06 -13.23 10.16
N THR A 104 8.32 -14.34 10.26
CA THR A 104 8.87 -15.69 10.48
C THR A 104 9.73 -16.14 9.31
N MET A 105 9.30 -15.85 8.07
CA MET A 105 10.09 -16.12 6.86
C MET A 105 11.46 -15.41 6.86
N ILE A 106 11.53 -14.23 7.48
CA ILE A 106 12.77 -13.43 7.55
C ILE A 106 13.65 -13.88 8.73
N ILE A 107 13.05 -14.23 9.87
CA ILE A 107 13.76 -14.43 11.15
C ILE A 107 14.13 -15.91 11.40
N ASN A 108 13.60 -16.87 10.60
CA ASN A 108 13.78 -18.32 10.82
C ASN A 108 13.40 -18.76 12.25
N HIS A 109 12.40 -18.10 12.86
CA HIS A 109 11.92 -18.43 14.20
C HIS A 109 10.41 -18.66 14.19
N LYS A 110 9.99 -19.86 14.63
CA LYS A 110 8.60 -20.32 14.60
C LYS A 110 7.71 -19.49 15.53
N LEU A 111 6.95 -18.54 14.98
CA LEU A 111 5.97 -17.73 15.72
C LEU A 111 4.55 -18.33 15.58
N GLY A 112 4.31 -19.46 16.26
CA GLY A 112 2.97 -19.99 16.49
C GLY A 112 2.39 -20.96 15.45
N TYR A 113 1.41 -21.77 15.90
CA TYR A 113 0.86 -22.95 15.22
C TYR A 113 0.11 -22.64 13.91
N HIS A 114 -0.63 -21.52 13.83
CA HIS A 114 -1.37 -21.15 12.61
C HIS A 114 -0.50 -20.49 11.53
N SER A 115 0.55 -19.77 11.94
CA SER A 115 1.54 -19.22 11.00
C SER A 115 2.34 -20.33 10.32
N GLU A 116 2.47 -21.50 10.94
CA GLU A 116 3.27 -22.63 10.42
C GLU A 116 2.69 -23.16 9.10
N LYS A 117 1.35 -23.28 9.00
CA LYS A 117 0.68 -23.74 7.77
C LYS A 117 0.85 -22.78 6.58
N LEU A 118 0.92 -21.48 6.82
CA LEU A 118 1.17 -20.46 5.77
C LEU A 118 2.65 -20.41 5.37
N VAL A 119 3.56 -20.86 6.23
CA VAL A 119 5.00 -20.81 6.02
C VAL A 119 5.53 -22.12 5.40
N GLU A 120 4.89 -23.26 5.65
CA GLU A 120 5.25 -24.56 5.03
C GLU A 120 5.17 -24.55 3.50
N ASP A 121 4.28 -23.73 2.92
CA ASP A 121 4.13 -23.62 1.46
C ASP A 121 5.16 -22.66 0.80
N ALA A 122 5.98 -21.95 1.58
CA ALA A 122 6.89 -20.91 1.08
C ALA A 122 8.36 -21.34 1.09
N SER A 123 9.06 -21.16 -0.04
CA SER A 123 10.50 -21.39 -0.12
C SER A 123 11.27 -20.38 0.74
N HIS A 124 12.01 -20.84 1.75
CA HIS A 124 12.82 -19.98 2.60
C HIS A 124 13.99 -19.36 1.81
N PRO A 125 14.06 -18.02 1.67
CA PRO A 125 15.23 -17.38 1.10
C PRO A 125 16.43 -17.52 2.05
N SER A 126 17.64 -17.64 1.50
CA SER A 126 18.85 -17.67 2.33
C SER A 126 19.01 -16.34 3.08
N PHE A 127 19.47 -16.40 4.33
CA PHE A 127 19.57 -15.22 5.20
C PHE A 127 20.30 -14.01 4.56
N THR A 128 21.36 -14.27 3.80
CA THR A 128 22.10 -13.24 3.07
C THR A 128 21.27 -12.63 1.94
N THR A 129 20.49 -13.43 1.21
CA THR A 129 19.63 -12.91 0.12
C THR A 129 18.43 -12.13 0.65
N ALA A 130 17.87 -12.51 1.79
CA ALA A 130 16.82 -11.75 2.46
C ALA A 130 17.31 -10.38 2.95
N ILE A 131 18.47 -10.33 3.62
CA ILE A 131 19.07 -9.07 4.12
C ILE A 131 19.47 -8.15 2.97
N PHE A 132 20.26 -8.66 2.02
CA PHE A 132 20.72 -7.85 0.91
C PHE A 132 19.57 -7.43 0.00
N GLY A 133 18.57 -8.29 -0.23
CA GLY A 133 17.41 -7.96 -1.07
C GLY A 133 16.50 -6.91 -0.44
N GLU A 134 16.05 -7.13 0.80
CA GLU A 134 15.00 -6.30 1.38
C GLU A 134 15.50 -4.96 1.92
N ILE A 135 16.67 -4.93 2.58
CA ILE A 135 17.21 -3.70 3.16
C ILE A 135 17.74 -2.81 2.04
N ILE A 136 18.51 -3.35 1.10
CA ILE A 136 19.08 -2.52 0.01
C ILE A 136 17.99 -2.00 -0.90
N SER A 137 16.98 -2.80 -1.25
CA SER A 137 15.84 -2.32 -2.05
C SER A 137 15.11 -1.17 -1.34
N SER A 138 14.85 -1.31 -0.03
CA SER A 138 14.19 -0.26 0.75
C SER A 138 15.07 0.99 0.91
N PHE A 139 16.39 0.82 1.05
CA PHE A 139 17.36 1.91 1.12
C PHE A 139 17.44 2.69 -0.19
N ILE A 140 17.56 2.00 -1.33
CA ILE A 140 17.60 2.64 -2.66
C ILE A 140 16.32 3.44 -2.90
N MET A 141 15.16 2.86 -2.60
CA MET A 141 13.88 3.56 -2.73
C MET A 141 13.79 4.81 -1.85
N ALA A 142 14.18 4.70 -0.57
CA ALA A 142 14.22 5.86 0.33
C ALA A 142 15.20 6.93 -0.15
N ALA A 143 16.41 6.55 -0.58
CA ALA A 143 17.43 7.46 -1.08
C ALA A 143 16.95 8.23 -2.32
N ILE A 144 16.34 7.54 -3.30
CA ILE A 144 15.80 8.18 -4.51
C ILE A 144 14.75 9.23 -4.13
N PHE A 145 13.78 8.88 -3.28
CA PHE A 145 12.73 9.82 -2.90
C PHE A 145 13.24 10.99 -2.04
N ILE A 146 14.21 10.75 -1.16
CA ILE A 146 14.87 11.83 -0.40
C ILE A 146 15.59 12.79 -1.36
N ILE A 147 16.32 12.28 -2.35
CA ILE A 147 17.01 13.13 -3.35
C ILE A 147 15.99 13.98 -4.12
N VAL A 148 14.89 13.38 -4.57
CA VAL A 148 13.81 14.10 -5.25
C VAL A 148 13.21 15.17 -4.34
N LEU A 149 12.99 14.87 -3.06
CA LEU A 149 12.45 15.84 -2.10
C LEU A 149 13.42 16.99 -1.85
N ILE A 150 14.71 16.71 -1.66
CA ILE A 150 15.77 17.72 -1.50
C ILE A 150 15.79 18.64 -2.72
N PHE A 151 15.69 18.08 -3.92
CA PHE A 151 15.64 18.87 -5.15
C PHE A 151 14.38 19.76 -5.22
N VAL A 152 13.20 19.23 -4.91
CA VAL A 152 11.96 20.04 -4.95
C VAL A 152 11.98 21.13 -3.87
N LYS A 153 12.55 20.85 -2.71
CA LYS A 153 12.58 21.76 -1.55
C LYS A 153 13.77 22.70 -1.52
N SER A 154 14.75 22.55 -2.41
CA SER A 154 15.87 23.49 -2.52
C SER A 154 15.46 24.82 -3.14
N PHE A 155 14.36 24.84 -3.89
CA PHE A 155 13.82 26.05 -4.50
C PHE A 155 12.86 26.79 -3.56
N ASP A 156 12.96 28.11 -3.54
CA ASP A 156 12.05 28.98 -2.81
C ASP A 156 10.60 28.82 -3.33
N PRO A 157 9.61 28.60 -2.43
CA PRO A 157 8.21 28.48 -2.80
C PRO A 157 7.59 29.71 -3.47
N ALA A 158 8.15 30.91 -3.27
CA ALA A 158 7.63 32.18 -3.83
C ALA A 158 8.29 32.56 -5.17
N THR A 159 9.58 32.27 -5.32
CA THR A 159 10.37 32.71 -6.49
C THR A 159 11.19 31.56 -7.06
N SER A 160 10.82 31.08 -8.26
CA SER A 160 11.54 30.00 -8.94
C SER A 160 12.97 30.44 -9.29
N GLY A 161 13.97 29.86 -8.63
CA GLY A 161 15.40 30.10 -8.91
C GLY A 161 16.20 30.64 -7.73
N LEU A 162 15.55 31.08 -6.64
CA LEU A 162 16.24 31.41 -5.40
C LEU A 162 16.36 30.17 -4.49
N PRO A 163 17.45 30.06 -3.71
CA PRO A 163 17.58 29.00 -2.72
C PRO A 163 16.55 29.19 -1.60
N ASN A 164 15.96 28.09 -1.15
CA ASN A 164 15.03 28.09 -0.03
C ASN A 164 15.75 28.49 1.27
N THR A 165 15.25 29.55 1.92
CA THR A 165 15.76 30.05 3.22
C THR A 165 15.01 29.46 4.41
N GLY A 166 14.02 28.60 4.18
CA GLY A 166 13.23 27.94 5.21
C GLY A 166 13.96 26.82 5.96
N LEU A 167 13.19 26.04 6.72
CA LEU A 167 13.69 24.90 7.48
C LEU A 167 14.51 23.95 6.57
N SER A 168 15.67 23.52 7.06
CA SER A 168 16.51 22.58 6.30
C SER A 168 15.75 21.29 6.02
N VAL A 169 15.85 20.82 4.78
CA VAL A 169 15.12 19.62 4.31
C VAL A 169 15.45 18.39 5.14
N VAL A 170 16.67 18.31 5.66
CA VAL A 170 17.10 17.20 6.52
C VAL A 170 16.35 17.21 7.84
N ILE A 171 16.20 18.36 8.49
CA ILE A 171 15.43 18.47 9.74
C ILE A 171 13.96 18.17 9.46
N TYR A 172 13.41 18.70 8.36
CA TYR A 172 12.04 18.40 7.91
C TYR A 172 11.79 16.89 7.81
N VAL A 173 12.60 16.17 7.02
CA VAL A 173 12.45 14.72 6.82
C VAL A 173 12.65 13.95 8.13
N THR A 174 13.64 14.34 8.93
CA THR A 174 13.96 13.65 10.18
C THR A 174 12.83 13.78 11.20
N THR A 175 12.33 15.00 11.41
CA THR A 175 11.24 15.27 12.37
C THR A 175 9.96 14.55 11.95
N ILE A 176 9.62 14.56 10.66
CA ILE A 176 8.36 14.00 10.20
C ILE A 176 8.42 12.48 10.05
N ALA A 177 9.56 11.88 9.69
CA ALA A 177 9.68 10.44 9.60
C ALA A 177 9.71 9.77 10.99
N ILE A 178 10.39 10.38 11.96
CA ILE A 178 10.55 9.85 13.33
C ILE A 178 9.32 10.17 14.19
N GLY A 179 8.67 11.32 13.98
CA GLY A 179 7.54 11.79 14.79
C GLY A 179 6.44 10.73 15.01
N PRO A 180 5.89 10.09 13.95
CA PRO A 180 4.84 9.09 14.09
C PRO A 180 5.29 7.86 14.88
N ILE A 181 6.53 7.41 14.66
CA ILE A 181 7.13 6.27 15.37
C ILE A 181 7.27 6.58 16.86
N LEU A 182 7.73 7.79 17.18
CA LEU A 182 7.89 8.25 18.55
C LEU A 182 6.54 8.33 19.27
N MET A 183 5.53 8.92 18.62
CA MET A 183 4.17 9.03 19.17
C MET A 183 3.54 7.65 19.42
N ASN A 184 3.73 6.70 18.50
CA ASN A 184 3.29 5.31 18.69
C ASN A 184 4.00 4.64 19.88
N THR A 185 5.31 4.90 20.04
CA THR A 185 6.11 4.38 21.15
C THR A 185 5.61 4.92 22.51
N ILE A 186 5.38 6.23 22.60
CA ILE A 186 4.89 6.91 23.81
C ILE A 186 3.50 6.38 24.19
N ALA A 187 2.59 6.29 23.23
CA ALA A 187 1.24 5.79 23.47
C ALA A 187 1.23 4.33 23.93
N LEU A 188 2.05 3.48 23.29
CA LEU A 188 2.16 2.08 23.69
C LEU A 188 2.70 1.92 25.11
N PHE A 189 3.76 2.67 25.45
CA PHE A 189 4.30 2.66 26.80
C PHE A 189 3.26 3.09 27.84
N GLY A 190 2.50 4.16 27.55
CA GLY A 190 1.40 4.61 28.40
C GLY A 190 0.32 3.54 28.59
N LEU A 191 -0.11 2.87 27.51
CA LEU A 191 -1.12 1.81 27.58
C LEU A 191 -0.66 0.59 28.39
N TYR A 192 0.62 0.19 28.26
CA TYR A 192 1.17 -0.89 29.06
C TYR A 192 1.38 -0.51 30.54
N LEU A 193 1.67 0.76 30.83
CA LEU A 193 1.72 1.26 32.21
C LEU A 193 0.34 1.17 32.86
N VAL A 194 -0.71 1.61 32.15
CA VAL A 194 -2.10 1.49 32.61
C VAL A 194 -2.47 0.02 32.84
N LEU A 195 -2.07 -0.90 31.94
CA LEU A 195 -2.25 -2.35 32.14
C LEU A 195 -1.58 -2.85 33.40
N PHE A 196 -0.35 -2.43 33.66
CA PHE A 196 0.38 -2.87 34.83
C PHE A 196 -0.37 -2.50 36.11
N CYS A 197 -0.88 -1.27 36.20
CA CYS A 197 -1.72 -0.82 37.31
C CYS A 197 -3.04 -1.61 37.41
N LEU A 198 -3.76 -1.79 36.29
CA LEU A 198 -5.05 -2.49 36.26
C LEU A 198 -4.92 -3.99 36.57
N LYS A 199 -3.82 -4.63 36.17
CA LYS A 199 -3.53 -6.04 36.47
C LYS A 199 -3.39 -6.29 37.96
N SER A 200 -2.87 -5.32 38.71
CA SER A 200 -2.78 -5.40 40.18
C SER A 200 -4.18 -5.46 40.83
N ILE A 201 -5.16 -4.80 40.23
CA ILE A 201 -6.50 -4.61 40.80
C ILE A 201 -7.47 -5.72 40.34
N PHE A 202 -7.41 -6.16 39.08
CA PHE A 202 -8.40 -7.05 38.47
C PHE A 202 -7.79 -8.35 37.93
N LYS A 203 -7.42 -9.28 38.84
CA LYS A 203 -6.77 -10.55 38.51
C LYS A 203 -7.59 -11.49 37.58
N ARG A 204 -8.91 -11.29 37.47
CA ARG A 204 -9.86 -12.20 36.80
C ARG A 204 -10.24 -11.80 35.35
N TRP A 205 -9.88 -10.59 34.91
CA TRP A 205 -10.30 -10.01 33.62
C TRP A 205 -9.15 -9.82 32.60
N ILE A 206 -7.97 -10.34 32.93
CA ILE A 206 -6.70 -10.02 32.27
C ILE A 206 -6.73 -10.29 30.75
N ASP A 207 -7.39 -11.37 30.32
CA ASP A 207 -7.39 -11.78 28.91
C ASP A 207 -8.24 -10.85 28.03
N LYS A 208 -9.38 -10.37 28.54
CA LYS A 208 -10.25 -9.43 27.82
C LYS A 208 -9.62 -8.03 27.70
N PHE A 209 -8.87 -7.60 28.73
CA PHE A 209 -8.15 -6.31 28.69
C PHE A 209 -7.01 -6.31 27.67
N GLY A 210 -6.38 -7.46 27.42
CA GLY A 210 -5.34 -7.59 26.40
C GLY A 210 -5.85 -7.28 25.00
N VAL A 211 -7.01 -7.85 24.64
CA VAL A 211 -7.66 -7.58 23.34
C VAL A 211 -8.04 -6.10 23.21
N LEU A 212 -8.70 -5.54 24.24
CA LEU A 212 -9.11 -4.14 24.24
C LEU A 212 -7.94 -3.18 23.98
N ILE A 213 -6.79 -3.43 24.60
CA ILE A 213 -5.64 -2.54 24.47
C ILE A 213 -4.92 -2.70 23.15
N ASN A 214 -4.90 -3.90 22.57
CA ASN A 214 -4.47 -4.07 21.20
C ASN A 214 -5.35 -3.27 20.24
N THR A 215 -6.67 -3.28 20.42
CA THR A 215 -7.59 -2.48 19.61
C THR A 215 -7.34 -0.98 19.80
N ILE A 216 -7.24 -0.49 21.04
CA ILE A 216 -6.98 0.94 21.32
C ILE A 216 -5.64 1.38 20.73
N ALA A 217 -4.58 0.58 20.87
CA ALA A 217 -3.27 0.90 20.32
C ALA A 217 -3.30 0.98 18.78
N ARG A 218 -4.00 0.07 18.11
CA ARG A 218 -4.19 0.09 16.66
C ARG A 218 -4.99 1.31 16.20
N THR A 219 -6.08 1.64 16.88
CA THR A 219 -6.88 2.83 16.58
C THR A 219 -6.08 4.11 16.78
N PHE A 220 -5.29 4.20 17.85
CA PHE A 220 -4.37 5.33 18.07
C PHE A 220 -3.35 5.47 16.94
N ALA A 221 -2.74 4.37 16.51
CA ALA A 221 -1.76 4.39 15.42
C ALA A 221 -2.39 4.88 14.09
N ILE A 222 -3.64 4.51 13.80
CA ILE A 222 -4.38 5.03 12.64
C ILE A 222 -4.56 6.55 12.77
N ILE A 223 -5.07 7.03 13.91
CA ILE A 223 -5.29 8.47 14.14
C ILE A 223 -3.98 9.23 14.01
N ASN A 224 -2.91 8.74 14.64
CA ASN A 224 -1.58 9.36 14.58
C ASN A 224 -1.04 9.46 13.14
N LEU A 225 -1.22 8.42 12.32
CA LEU A 225 -0.83 8.45 10.91
C LEU A 225 -1.66 9.47 10.12
N VAL A 226 -2.98 9.49 10.29
CA VAL A 226 -3.87 10.44 9.63
C VAL A 226 -3.53 11.88 10.05
N SER A 227 -3.36 12.15 11.34
CA SER A 227 -2.92 13.44 11.86
C SER A 227 -1.58 13.89 11.26
N THR A 228 -0.65 12.96 11.04
CA THR A 228 0.64 13.28 10.40
C THR A 228 0.45 13.68 8.94
N ILE A 229 -0.41 12.98 8.20
CA ILE A 229 -0.72 13.31 6.80
C ILE A 229 -1.41 14.68 6.72
N GLU A 230 -2.36 14.97 7.61
CA GLU A 230 -3.02 16.28 7.68
C GLU A 230 -2.04 17.40 8.05
N TYR A 231 -1.16 17.15 9.02
CA TYR A 231 -0.12 18.11 9.41
C TYR A 231 0.82 18.45 8.25
N LEU A 232 1.19 17.47 7.43
CA LEU A 232 1.99 17.70 6.22
C LEU A 232 1.27 18.56 5.20
N TRP A 233 -0.02 18.31 5.02
CA TRP A 233 -0.83 19.11 4.11
C TRP A 233 -0.83 20.60 4.50
N ILE A 234 -0.85 20.88 5.80
CA ILE A 234 -0.80 22.24 6.36
C ILE A 234 0.59 22.86 6.15
N ILE A 235 1.68 22.15 6.46
CA ILE A 235 3.04 22.68 6.28
C ILE A 235 3.35 22.99 4.81
N GLU A 236 2.83 22.19 3.88
CA GLU A 236 3.10 22.33 2.46
C GLU A 236 2.34 23.49 1.78
N SER A 237 1.77 24.43 2.55
CA SER A 237 1.10 25.64 2.06
C SER A 237 -0.04 25.37 1.06
N GLY A 238 -0.65 24.17 1.11
CA GLY A 238 -1.73 23.77 0.20
C GLY A 238 -1.29 23.42 -1.24
N LYS A 239 0.01 23.18 -1.49
CA LYS A 239 0.49 22.62 -2.78
C LYS A 239 0.37 21.08 -2.74
N PRO A 240 -0.66 20.47 -3.36
CA PRO A 240 -0.97 19.05 -3.15
C PRO A 240 0.13 18.11 -3.65
N VAL A 241 0.85 18.50 -4.70
CA VAL A 241 1.95 17.69 -5.27
C VAL A 241 3.09 17.51 -4.27
N ASN A 242 3.45 18.56 -3.53
CA ASN A 242 4.52 18.51 -2.55
C ASN A 242 4.13 17.72 -1.29
N ALA A 243 2.85 17.81 -0.90
CA ALA A 243 2.29 17.02 0.19
C ALA A 243 2.32 15.52 -0.14
N ILE A 244 1.87 15.14 -1.35
CA ILE A 244 1.93 13.75 -1.82
C ILE A 244 3.37 13.24 -1.85
N LEU A 245 4.31 14.03 -2.39
CA LEU A 245 5.72 13.68 -2.40
C LEU A 245 6.27 13.45 -0.98
N SER A 246 5.93 14.33 -0.03
CA SER A 246 6.34 14.19 1.37
C SER A 246 5.79 12.90 2.00
N VAL A 247 4.52 12.55 1.77
CA VAL A 247 3.91 11.30 2.26
C VAL A 247 4.63 10.06 1.68
N ILE A 248 4.99 10.08 0.40
CA ILE A 248 5.74 8.99 -0.24
C ILE A 248 7.13 8.85 0.40
N VAL A 249 7.83 9.97 0.63
CA VAL A 249 9.16 9.97 1.27
C VAL A 249 9.09 9.38 2.67
N ILE A 250 8.12 9.80 3.48
CA ILE A 250 7.94 9.30 4.85
C ILE A 250 7.66 7.80 4.85
N SER A 251 6.78 7.34 3.97
CA SER A 251 6.45 5.92 3.84
C SER A 251 7.69 5.09 3.45
N ALA A 252 8.52 5.61 2.54
CA ALA A 252 9.76 4.96 2.14
C ALA A 252 10.80 4.92 3.28
N VAL A 253 10.97 6.02 4.00
CA VAL A 253 11.90 6.12 5.14
C VAL A 253 11.46 5.23 6.29
N GLN A 254 10.19 5.26 6.67
CA GLN A 254 9.65 4.39 7.73
C GLN A 254 9.77 2.91 7.38
N ARG A 255 9.50 2.54 6.12
CA ARG A 255 9.71 1.16 5.63
C ARG A 255 11.17 0.73 5.77
N PHE A 256 12.12 1.60 5.40
CA PHE A 256 13.54 1.33 5.59
C PHE A 256 13.88 1.14 7.07
N VAL A 257 13.43 2.04 7.95
CA VAL A 257 13.65 1.95 9.41
C VAL A 257 13.10 0.63 9.96
N PHE A 258 11.87 0.24 9.62
CA PHE A 258 11.29 -1.01 10.11
C PHE A 258 12.01 -2.26 9.57
N LYS A 259 12.46 -2.25 8.31
CA LYS A 259 13.25 -3.36 7.75
C LYS A 259 14.61 -3.50 8.42
N VAL A 260 15.28 -2.38 8.74
CA VAL A 260 16.52 -2.39 9.53
C VAL A 260 16.26 -2.94 10.94
N ILE A 261 15.24 -2.43 11.64
CA ILE A 261 14.94 -2.86 13.01
C ILE A 261 14.61 -4.36 13.06
N THR A 262 13.77 -4.86 12.14
CA THR A 262 13.34 -6.26 12.10
C THR A 262 14.50 -7.22 11.83
N ASN A 263 15.38 -6.88 10.88
CA ASN A 263 16.50 -7.74 10.48
C ASN A 263 17.67 -7.72 11.49
N PHE A 264 18.03 -6.54 12.01
CA PHE A 264 19.18 -6.43 12.93
C PHE A 264 18.86 -6.96 14.33
N TYR A 265 17.65 -6.71 14.84
CA TYR A 265 17.27 -7.07 16.21
C TYR A 265 16.39 -8.33 16.30
N GLY A 266 16.13 -9.01 15.17
CA GLY A 266 15.37 -10.26 15.11
C GLY A 266 16.11 -11.48 15.66
N LYS A 267 17.45 -11.45 15.73
CA LYS A 267 18.23 -12.51 16.40
C LYS A 267 18.27 -12.27 17.91
N LYS A 268 18.20 -13.35 18.71
CA LYS A 268 18.39 -13.36 20.17
C LYS A 268 19.73 -12.73 20.57
N LEU A 269 19.81 -11.40 20.60
CA LEU A 269 20.86 -10.70 21.30
C LEU A 269 20.45 -10.70 22.77
N GLY A 270 21.05 -11.59 23.56
CA GLY A 270 20.54 -12.04 24.86
C GLY A 270 20.03 -10.95 25.81
N PHE A 271 20.68 -9.78 25.86
CA PHE A 271 20.29 -8.67 26.73
C PHE A 271 19.11 -7.82 26.19
N LEU A 272 18.95 -7.73 24.86
CA LEU A 272 17.85 -7.00 24.21
C LEU A 272 16.58 -7.85 24.05
N SER A 273 16.56 -9.10 24.50
CA SER A 273 15.37 -9.97 24.42
C SER A 273 14.17 -9.41 25.20
N ILE A 274 14.42 -8.61 26.24
CA ILE A 274 13.37 -8.02 27.10
C ILE A 274 12.59 -6.93 26.35
N THR A 275 13.22 -6.20 25.42
CA THR A 275 12.57 -5.12 24.66
C THR A 275 11.94 -5.59 23.34
N GLN A 276 12.22 -6.83 22.92
CA GLN A 276 11.63 -7.46 21.73
C GLN A 276 10.09 -7.34 21.65
N PRO A 277 9.30 -7.72 22.69
CA PRO A 277 7.84 -7.66 22.59
C PRO A 277 7.30 -6.24 22.38
N PHE A 278 7.94 -5.24 23.00
CA PHE A 278 7.56 -3.83 22.80
C PHE A 278 7.89 -3.36 21.38
N ARG A 279 9.09 -3.68 20.90
CA ARG A 279 9.56 -3.29 19.57
C ARG A 279 8.68 -3.88 18.46
N ASP A 280 8.40 -5.18 18.55
CA ASP A 280 7.58 -5.88 17.55
C ASP A 280 6.16 -5.32 17.55
N LYS A 281 5.64 -4.90 18.72
CA LYS A 281 4.32 -4.29 18.81
C LYS A 281 4.26 -2.87 18.21
N ILE A 282 5.33 -2.08 18.35
CA ILE A 282 5.44 -0.75 17.69
C ILE A 282 5.45 -0.91 16.17
N ILE A 283 6.19 -1.90 15.66
CA ILE A 283 6.23 -2.21 14.22
C ILE A 283 4.86 -2.70 13.76
N GLU A 284 4.24 -3.64 14.48
CA GLU A 284 2.91 -4.17 14.18
C GLU A 284 1.88 -3.04 14.07
N MET A 285 1.75 -2.15 15.07
CA MET A 285 0.75 -1.08 15.00
C MET A 285 1.02 -0.06 13.89
N SER A 286 2.29 0.19 13.57
CA SER A 286 2.66 1.15 12.52
C SER A 286 2.38 0.58 11.12
N LEU A 287 2.69 -0.70 10.90
CA LEU A 287 2.32 -1.41 9.68
C LEU A 287 0.80 -1.52 9.55
N PHE A 288 0.10 -1.80 10.65
CA PHE A 288 -1.37 -1.86 10.68
C PHE A 288 -2.00 -0.55 10.21
N ALA A 289 -1.56 0.58 10.78
CA ALA A 289 -2.05 1.89 10.42
C ALA A 289 -1.79 2.20 8.92
N ASN A 290 -0.60 1.88 8.43
CA ASN A 290 -0.24 2.12 7.04
C ASN A 290 -1.08 1.28 6.06
N ASP A 291 -1.21 -0.03 6.30
CA ASP A 291 -2.00 -0.93 5.46
C ASP A 291 -3.50 -0.58 5.53
N PHE A 292 -3.99 -0.18 6.71
CA PHE A 292 -5.36 0.28 6.90
C PHE A 292 -5.65 1.53 6.06
N VAL A 293 -4.82 2.57 6.20
CA VAL A 293 -5.00 3.83 5.46
C VAL A 293 -4.85 3.61 3.96
N LEU A 294 -3.84 2.84 3.52
CA LEU A 294 -3.61 2.54 2.11
C LEU A 294 -4.77 1.73 1.50
N GLY A 295 -5.25 0.70 2.20
CA GLY A 295 -6.41 -0.09 1.77
C GLY A 295 -7.67 0.78 1.63
N HIS A 296 -7.92 1.67 2.58
CA HIS A 296 -9.04 2.62 2.48
C HIS A 296 -8.87 3.59 1.32
N ILE A 297 -7.68 4.18 1.12
CA ILE A 297 -7.43 5.08 -0.03
C ILE A 297 -7.72 4.35 -1.35
N LEU A 298 -7.25 3.11 -1.51
CA LEU A 298 -7.51 2.32 -2.72
C LEU A 298 -9.01 2.05 -2.93
N LEU A 299 -9.71 1.61 -1.90
CA LEU A 299 -11.14 1.31 -1.96
C LEU A 299 -11.98 2.58 -2.21
N PHE A 300 -11.60 3.71 -1.60
CA PHE A 300 -12.24 5.01 -1.84
C PHE A 300 -11.99 5.54 -3.26
N MET A 301 -10.81 5.32 -3.84
CA MET A 301 -10.54 5.69 -5.22
C MET A 301 -11.34 4.83 -6.22
N LEU A 302 -11.61 3.57 -5.88
CA LEU A 302 -12.40 2.65 -6.70
C LEU A 302 -13.93 2.90 -6.59
N ALA A 303 -14.40 3.31 -5.42
CA ALA A 303 -15.83 3.45 -5.12
C ALA A 303 -16.62 4.33 -6.12
N PRO A 304 -16.15 5.52 -6.54
CA PRO A 304 -16.87 6.35 -7.51
C PRO A 304 -17.13 5.65 -8.83
N ILE A 305 -16.19 4.82 -9.28
CA ILE A 305 -16.32 4.08 -10.55
C ILE A 305 -17.37 2.98 -10.38
N CYS A 306 -17.35 2.23 -9.27
CA CYS A 306 -18.31 1.18 -8.99
C CYS A 306 -19.76 1.68 -8.79
N LEU A 307 -19.95 2.95 -8.44
CA LEU A 307 -21.27 3.56 -8.29
C LEU A 307 -21.94 3.89 -9.62
N ILE A 308 -21.21 3.87 -10.74
CA ILE A 308 -21.77 4.15 -12.07
C ILE A 308 -22.68 2.97 -12.48
N PRO A 309 -23.98 3.20 -12.76
CA PRO A 309 -24.87 2.13 -13.15
C PRO A 309 -24.39 1.42 -14.41
N ARG A 310 -24.39 0.08 -14.40
CA ARG A 310 -24.00 -0.80 -15.53
C ARG A 310 -22.54 -0.68 -15.98
N ILE A 311 -21.66 -0.09 -15.16
CA ILE A 311 -20.23 -0.01 -15.46
C ILE A 311 -19.57 -1.38 -15.59
N ASP A 312 -19.98 -2.34 -14.76
CA ASP A 312 -19.58 -3.74 -14.78
C ASP A 312 -19.87 -4.39 -16.14
N THR A 313 -21.07 -4.15 -16.67
CA THR A 313 -21.51 -4.65 -17.97
C THR A 313 -20.74 -4.00 -19.11
N LEU A 314 -20.56 -2.68 -19.05
CA LEU A 314 -19.79 -1.93 -20.04
C LEU A 314 -18.33 -2.39 -20.07
N HIS A 315 -17.70 -2.50 -18.90
CA HIS A 315 -16.32 -2.94 -18.74
C HIS A 315 -16.11 -4.36 -19.25
N PHE A 316 -17.02 -5.28 -18.92
CA PHE A 316 -16.99 -6.65 -19.44
C PHE A 316 -17.09 -6.70 -20.97
N ILE A 317 -18.00 -5.90 -21.57
CA ILE A 317 -18.16 -5.84 -23.02
C ILE A 317 -16.89 -5.28 -23.68
N ILE A 318 -16.27 -4.25 -23.11
CA ILE A 318 -15.00 -3.69 -23.62
C ILE A 318 -13.88 -4.75 -23.57
N LEU A 319 -13.81 -5.50 -22.48
CA LEU A 319 -12.71 -6.45 -22.26
C LEU A 319 -12.84 -7.72 -23.11
N PHE A 320 -14.05 -8.26 -23.24
CA PHE A 320 -14.28 -9.55 -23.93
C PHE A 320 -14.97 -9.42 -25.29
N TRP A 321 -15.38 -8.21 -25.71
CA TRP A 321 -16.16 -7.99 -26.94
C TRP A 321 -17.39 -8.89 -27.04
N SER A 322 -17.98 -9.26 -25.90
CA SER A 322 -19.03 -10.25 -25.79
C SER A 322 -20.14 -9.78 -24.86
N LYS A 323 -21.38 -10.22 -25.13
CA LYS A 323 -22.51 -9.93 -24.26
C LYS A 323 -22.34 -10.69 -22.93
N PRO A 324 -22.56 -10.04 -21.78
CA PRO A 324 -22.47 -10.72 -20.49
C PRO A 324 -23.51 -11.84 -20.44
N ASN A 325 -23.04 -13.08 -20.33
CA ASN A 325 -23.93 -14.24 -20.26
C ASN A 325 -24.35 -14.43 -18.80
N LYS A 326 -25.56 -13.98 -18.44
CA LYS A 326 -26.09 -14.00 -17.04
C LYS A 326 -26.02 -15.38 -16.36
N LYS A 327 -25.88 -16.48 -17.12
CA LYS A 327 -25.84 -17.86 -16.62
C LYS A 327 -24.48 -18.29 -16.02
N SER A 328 -23.36 -17.64 -16.35
CA SER A 328 -22.04 -17.98 -15.76
C SER A 328 -21.75 -17.22 -14.46
N VAL A 329 -22.30 -16.00 -14.32
CA VAL A 329 -22.10 -15.13 -13.14
C VAL A 329 -22.81 -15.68 -11.89
N PHE A 330 -24.05 -16.13 -12.02
CA PHE A 330 -24.81 -16.65 -10.87
C PHE A 330 -24.46 -18.10 -10.47
N LYS A 331 -23.89 -18.90 -11.38
CA LYS A 331 -23.58 -20.32 -11.12
C LYS A 331 -22.27 -20.48 -10.32
N LYS A 332 -21.37 -19.49 -10.38
CA LYS A 332 -20.18 -19.44 -9.54
C LYS A 332 -20.53 -19.08 -8.08
N ASN A 333 -21.46 -18.14 -7.89
CA ASN A 333 -21.93 -17.71 -6.56
C ASN A 333 -22.60 -18.83 -5.73
N SER A 334 -23.22 -19.84 -6.35
CA SER A 334 -23.79 -20.98 -5.61
C SER A 334 -22.77 -22.04 -5.21
N ASN A 335 -21.64 -22.12 -5.92
CA ASN A 335 -20.62 -23.14 -5.70
C ASN A 335 -19.53 -22.63 -4.76
N ASP A 336 -19.11 -21.36 -4.88
CA ASP A 336 -18.11 -20.75 -3.99
C ASP A 336 -18.66 -20.57 -2.54
N PHE A 337 -19.98 -20.36 -2.38
CA PHE A 337 -20.62 -20.33 -1.06
C PHE A 337 -20.75 -21.71 -0.40
N LYS A 338 -20.65 -22.79 -1.18
CA LYS A 338 -20.66 -24.18 -0.65
C LYS A 338 -19.26 -24.67 -0.30
N THR A 339 -18.22 -24.18 -0.96
CA THR A 339 -16.84 -24.59 -0.70
C THR A 339 -16.18 -23.81 0.45
N SER A 340 -16.66 -22.62 0.81
CA SER A 340 -16.18 -21.89 2.00
C SER A 340 -16.78 -22.37 3.34
N LYS A 341 -17.70 -23.35 3.31
CA LYS A 341 -18.34 -23.95 4.49
C LYS A 341 -17.94 -25.42 4.70
N GLY A 342 -16.93 -25.89 3.99
CA GLY A 342 -16.37 -27.25 4.12
C GLY A 342 -15.11 -27.27 4.98
#